data_AF-E3JQC2-F1
#
_entry.id   AF-E3JQC2-F1
#
_cell.length_a   1.000
_cell.length_b   1.000
_cell.length_c   1.000
_cell.angle_alpha   90.00
_cell.angle_beta   90.00
_cell.angle_gamma   90.00
#
_symmetry.space_group_name_H-M   'P 1'
#
loop_
_entity.id
_entity.type
_entity.pdbx_description
1 polymer ?
#
loop_
_entity_poly.entity_id
_entity_poly.type
_entity_poly.pdbx_seq_one_letter_code
_entity_poly.pdbx_strand_id
1 'polypeptide(L)'
;MPKGSLTDRVWVNSLACRNPGLAEEAINKIRAIVPGSDLRFLKLDITSLNSAHSAAQEFIKSEERLDILVNNAAIAFKPYELSEDGIELQLCNAIGHFAFTIPLLDLLKKTSKDPESHVRIVNVSSIGMV
;
A
#
# COMPACT_ATOMS: atom_id res chain seq x y z
N MET A 1 -15.55 7.74 -26.89
CA MET A 1 -16.14 8.89 -26.15
C MET A 1 -15.66 8.78 -24.70
N PRO A 2 -15.02 9.79 -24.10
CA PRO A 2 -14.42 9.64 -22.78
C PRO A 2 -15.46 9.91 -21.70
N LYS A 3 -15.79 8.89 -20.89
CA LYS A 3 -16.53 9.05 -19.64
C LYS A 3 -15.53 9.33 -18.53
N GLY A 4 -15.58 10.53 -17.99
CA GLY A 4 -14.73 11.00 -16.91
C GLY A 4 -15.43 10.83 -15.56
N SER A 5 -15.15 9.73 -14.88
CA SER A 5 -15.25 9.65 -13.42
C SER A 5 -14.00 8.97 -12.88
N LEU A 6 -13.49 9.41 -11.72
CA LEU A 6 -12.32 8.79 -11.07
C LEU A 6 -12.56 7.29 -10.78
N THR A 7 -13.82 6.87 -10.65
CA THR A 7 -14.21 5.46 -10.45
C THR A 7 -14.07 4.60 -11.71
N ASP A 8 -14.00 5.20 -12.91
CA ASP A 8 -13.79 4.46 -14.16
C ASP A 8 -12.30 4.20 -14.47
N ARG A 9 -11.38 4.76 -13.67
CA ARG A 9 -9.92 4.74 -13.95
C ARG A 9 -9.03 4.38 -12.76
N VAL A 10 -9.58 4.20 -11.54
CA VAL A 10 -8.78 3.77 -10.39
C VAL A 10 -8.94 2.27 -10.19
N TRP A 11 -7.94 1.53 -10.65
CA TRP A 11 -7.81 0.11 -10.40
C TRP A 11 -7.07 -0.09 -9.07
N VAL A 12 -7.77 -0.61 -8.06
CA VAL A 12 -7.09 -1.08 -6.84
C VAL A 12 -6.65 -2.51 -7.12
N ASN A 13 -5.39 -2.68 -7.54
CA ASN A 13 -4.85 -4.00 -7.89
C ASN A 13 -4.32 -4.75 -6.65
N SER A 14 -4.03 -4.06 -5.55
CA SER A 14 -3.41 -4.70 -4.38
C SER A 14 -3.97 -4.20 -3.06
N LEU A 15 -4.34 -5.13 -2.19
CA LEU A 15 -4.62 -4.90 -0.79
C LEU A 15 -3.40 -5.35 0.03
N ALA A 16 -2.54 -4.39 0.34
CA ALA A 16 -1.31 -4.62 1.11
C ALA A 16 -1.61 -4.68 2.62
N CYS A 17 -1.45 -5.84 3.24
CA CYS A 17 -1.73 -6.02 4.67
C CYS A 17 -1.06 -7.25 5.28
N ARG A 18 -1.06 -7.35 6.61
CA ARG A 18 -0.32 -8.40 7.34
C ARG A 18 -1.11 -9.69 7.57
N ASN A 19 -2.44 -9.69 7.50
CA ASN A 19 -3.24 -10.87 7.80
C ASN A 19 -3.95 -11.37 6.52
N PRO A 20 -3.53 -12.52 5.94
CA PRO A 20 -4.10 -13.03 4.70
C PRO A 20 -5.59 -13.38 4.83
N GLY A 21 -6.03 -13.95 5.95
CA GLY A 21 -7.44 -14.32 6.13
C GLY A 21 -8.37 -13.11 6.15
N LEU A 22 -8.00 -12.05 6.87
CA LEU A 22 -8.77 -10.80 6.86
C LEU A 22 -8.70 -10.09 5.49
N ALA A 23 -7.57 -10.21 4.80
CA ALA A 23 -7.42 -9.66 3.45
C ALA A 23 -8.35 -10.35 2.47
N GLU A 24 -8.38 -11.68 2.46
CA GLU A 24 -9.24 -12.48 1.58
C GLU A 24 -10.71 -12.19 1.84
N GLU A 25 -11.12 -12.08 3.12
CA GLU A 25 -12.49 -11.69 3.47
C GLU A 25 -12.85 -10.31 2.90
N ALA A 26 -11.97 -9.31 3.08
CA ALA A 26 -12.18 -7.97 2.55
C ALA A 26 -12.22 -7.95 1.02
N ILE A 27 -11.31 -8.66 0.36
CA ILE A 27 -11.25 -8.78 -1.11
C ILE A 27 -12.55 -9.40 -1.64
N ASN A 28 -13.07 -10.46 -1.00
CA ASN A 28 -14.31 -11.09 -1.40
C ASN A 28 -15.52 -10.15 -1.25
N LYS A 29 -15.57 -9.37 -0.17
CA LYS A 29 -16.61 -8.33 0.01
C LYS A 29 -16.52 -7.25 -1.07
N ILE A 30 -15.32 -6.79 -1.41
CA ILE A 30 -15.12 -5.77 -2.46
C ILE A 30 -15.54 -6.33 -3.82
N ARG A 31 -15.13 -7.55 -4.17
CA ARG A 31 -15.50 -8.20 -5.43
C ARG A 31 -17.01 -8.37 -5.61
N ALA A 32 -17.74 -8.59 -4.52
CA ALA A 32 -19.21 -8.66 -4.56
C ALA A 32 -19.87 -7.31 -4.87
N ILE A 33 -19.24 -6.19 -4.49
CA ILE A 33 -19.73 -4.83 -4.72
C ILE A 33 -19.24 -4.29 -6.08
N VAL A 34 -18.03 -4.67 -6.47
CA VAL A 34 -17.36 -4.24 -7.71
C VAL A 34 -16.99 -5.50 -8.52
N PRO A 35 -17.96 -6.09 -9.25
CA PRO A 35 -17.69 -7.24 -10.10
C PRO A 35 -16.57 -6.94 -11.10
N GLY A 36 -15.60 -7.85 -11.22
CA GLY A 36 -14.46 -7.70 -12.14
C GLY A 36 -13.26 -6.95 -11.55
N SER A 37 -13.26 -6.58 -10.26
CA SER A 37 -12.06 -6.03 -9.62
C SER A 37 -10.94 -7.07 -9.56
N ASP A 38 -9.76 -6.75 -10.13
CA ASP A 38 -8.54 -7.57 -10.05
C ASP A 38 -7.72 -7.28 -8.77
N LEU A 39 -8.43 -7.23 -7.63
CA LEU A 39 -7.79 -6.96 -6.35
C LEU A 39 -7.06 -8.22 -5.87
N ARG A 40 -5.76 -8.08 -5.58
CA ARG A 40 -4.89 -9.17 -5.09
C ARG A 40 -4.41 -8.86 -3.69
N PHE A 41 -4.15 -9.91 -2.91
CA PHE A 41 -3.49 -9.76 -1.62
C PHE A 41 -2.00 -9.50 -1.83
N LEU A 42 -1.44 -8.54 -1.11
CA LEU A 42 0.00 -8.32 -1.01
C LEU A 42 0.40 -8.38 0.46
N LYS A 43 1.28 -9.32 0.82
CA LYS A 43 1.70 -9.46 2.22
C LYS A 43 2.62 -8.28 2.60
N LEU A 44 2.14 -7.42 3.49
CA LEU A 44 2.90 -6.27 4.02
C LEU A 44 2.69 -6.16 5.53
N ASP A 45 3.78 -6.27 6.30
CA ASP A 45 3.83 -5.85 7.69
C ASP A 45 4.78 -4.66 7.86
N ILE A 46 4.25 -3.52 8.28
CA ILE A 46 5.03 -2.29 8.45
C ILE A 46 5.96 -2.35 9.66
N THR A 47 5.83 -3.36 10.53
CA THR A 47 6.76 -3.58 11.65
C THR A 47 7.97 -4.43 11.27
N SER A 48 8.13 -4.78 9.99
CA SER A 48 9.26 -5.57 9.49
C SER A 48 9.79 -4.91 8.21
N LEU A 49 11.02 -4.38 8.26
CA LEU A 49 11.67 -3.79 7.09
C LEU A 49 11.86 -4.82 5.98
N ASN A 50 12.13 -6.08 6.35
CA ASN A 50 12.22 -7.18 5.41
C ASN A 50 10.88 -7.47 4.74
N SER A 51 9.77 -7.47 5.50
CA SER A 51 8.43 -7.61 4.93
C SER A 51 8.11 -6.45 3.99
N ALA A 52 8.41 -5.21 4.39
CA ALA A 52 8.18 -4.02 3.58
C ALA A 52 8.96 -4.08 2.25
N HIS A 53 10.25 -4.42 2.31
CA HIS A 53 11.06 -4.55 1.11
C HIS A 53 10.56 -5.69 0.20
N SER A 54 10.26 -6.86 0.77
CA SER A 54 9.77 -8.01 0.01
C SER A 54 8.45 -7.73 -0.70
N ALA A 55 7.50 -7.06 -0.01
CA ALA A 55 6.24 -6.64 -0.59
C ALA A 55 6.43 -5.69 -1.78
N ALA A 56 7.35 -4.72 -1.66
CA ALA A 56 7.65 -3.80 -2.75
C ALA A 56 8.25 -4.54 -3.96
N GLN A 57 9.17 -5.48 -3.73
CA GLN A 57 9.75 -6.30 -4.80
C GLN A 57 8.72 -7.22 -5.47
N GLU A 58 7.80 -7.81 -4.69
CA GLU A 58 6.71 -8.60 -5.24
C GLU A 58 5.80 -7.74 -6.13
N PHE A 59 5.43 -6.55 -5.67
CA PHE A 59 4.63 -5.60 -6.45
C PHE A 59 5.32 -5.21 -7.76
N ILE A 60 6.61 -4.86 -7.72
CA ILE A 60 7.39 -4.48 -8.92
C ILE A 60 7.50 -5.64 -9.91
N LYS A 61 7.50 -6.89 -9.45
CA LYS A 61 7.52 -8.07 -10.33
C LYS A 61 6.16 -8.33 -10.98
N SER A 62 5.05 -7.99 -10.31
CA SER A 62 3.70 -8.25 -10.79
C SER A 62 3.08 -7.11 -11.59
N GLU A 63 3.53 -5.87 -11.39
CA GLU A 63 2.91 -4.67 -11.94
C GLU A 63 3.92 -3.76 -12.67
N GLU A 64 3.56 -3.30 -13.86
CA GLU A 64 4.41 -2.40 -14.66
C GLU A 64 4.14 -0.90 -14.42
N ARG A 65 3.10 -0.61 -13.62
CA ARG A 65 2.56 0.74 -13.39
C ARG A 65 2.05 0.88 -11.95
N LEU A 66 2.26 2.04 -11.35
CA LEU A 66 1.69 2.43 -10.06
C LEU A 66 1.26 3.89 -10.10
N ASP A 67 -0.05 4.15 -10.12
CA ASP A 67 -0.59 5.51 -10.10
C ASP A 67 -0.78 6.04 -8.68
N ILE A 68 -1.27 5.23 -7.75
CA ILE A 68 -1.61 5.72 -6.40
C ILE A 68 -1.06 4.76 -5.35
N LEU A 69 -0.21 5.28 -4.47
CA LEU A 69 0.23 4.62 -3.25
C LEU A 69 -0.42 5.28 -2.04
N VAL A 70 -1.15 4.50 -1.24
CA VAL A 70 -1.78 4.97 0.00
C VAL A 70 -1.14 4.31 1.20
N ASN A 71 -0.28 5.06 1.89
CA ASN A 71 0.34 4.66 3.14
C ASN A 71 -0.64 4.92 4.29
N ASN A 72 -1.52 3.95 4.53
CA ASN A 72 -2.61 4.05 5.51
C ASN A 72 -2.40 3.20 6.79
N ALA A 73 -1.65 2.10 6.70
CA ALA A 73 -1.46 1.21 7.86
C ALA A 73 -0.85 1.97 9.04
N ALA A 74 -1.37 1.73 10.26
CA ALA A 74 -0.90 2.38 11.46
C ALA A 74 -1.11 1.52 12.71
N ILE A 75 -0.26 1.76 13.70
CA ILE A 75 -0.28 1.19 15.05
C ILE A 75 -0.45 2.34 16.03
N ALA A 76 -1.44 2.24 16.92
CA ALA A 76 -1.73 3.24 17.93
C ALA A 76 -1.97 2.59 19.29
N PHE A 77 -1.68 3.32 20.36
CA PHE A 77 -1.96 2.94 21.75
C PHE A 77 -1.35 1.60 22.16
N LYS A 78 -0.12 1.33 21.71
CA LYS A 78 0.67 0.19 22.16
C LYS A 78 1.62 0.59 23.29
N PRO A 79 1.81 -0.27 24.32
CA PRO A 79 2.96 -0.12 25.21
C PRO A 79 4.27 -0.11 24.41
N TYR A 80 5.32 0.49 24.98
CA TYR A 80 6.64 0.47 24.36
C TYR A 80 7.08 -0.96 24.08
N GLU A 81 7.32 -1.24 22.81
CA GLU A 81 7.76 -2.53 22.29
C GLU A 81 8.60 -2.27 21.05
N LEU A 82 9.61 -3.10 20.84
CA LEU A 82 10.46 -3.04 19.66
C LEU A 82 10.01 -4.10 18.66
N SER A 83 9.99 -3.72 17.39
CA SER A 83 9.94 -4.65 16.25
C SER A 83 11.19 -5.53 16.19
N GLU A 84 11.15 -6.55 15.31
CA GLU A 84 12.30 -7.41 15.02
C GLU A 84 13.54 -6.63 14.54
N ASP A 85 13.33 -5.45 13.93
CA ASP A 85 14.39 -4.57 13.44
C ASP A 85 14.86 -3.55 14.50
N GLY A 86 14.39 -3.64 15.75
CA GLY A 86 14.77 -2.73 16.83
C GLY A 86 14.15 -1.33 16.74
N ILE A 87 13.08 -1.17 15.97
CA ILE A 87 12.32 0.08 15.84
C ILE A 87 11.10 0.00 16.75
N GLU A 88 10.81 1.07 17.50
CA GLU A 88 9.60 1.16 18.32
C GLU A 88 8.33 1.01 17.46
N LEU A 89 7.34 0.25 17.92
CA LEU A 89 6.19 -0.15 17.10
C LEU A 89 5.37 1.00 16.54
N GLN A 90 5.21 2.12 17.26
CA GLN A 90 4.52 3.29 16.73
C GLN A 90 5.40 4.03 15.71
N LEU A 91 6.72 4.06 15.91
CA LEU A 91 7.67 4.61 14.94
C LEU A 91 7.72 3.82 13.61
N CYS A 92 7.33 2.54 13.63
CA CYS A 92 7.12 1.76 12.41
C CYS A 92 6.07 2.37 11.46
N ASN A 93 5.13 3.19 11.97
CA ASN A 93 4.18 3.94 11.13
C ASN A 93 4.89 4.89 10.16
N ALA A 94 6.08 5.39 10.50
CA ALA A 94 6.89 6.19 9.59
C ALA A 94 7.89 5.31 8.83
N ILE A 95 8.68 4.52 9.56
CA ILE A 95 9.83 3.82 8.97
C ILE A 95 9.41 2.65 8.08
N GLY A 96 8.36 1.91 8.44
CA GLY A 96 7.84 0.80 7.63
C GLY A 96 7.27 1.29 6.30
N HIS A 97 6.49 2.38 6.32
CA HIS A 97 5.99 3.00 5.09
C HIS A 97 7.12 3.55 4.22
N PHE A 98 8.14 4.15 4.83
CA PHE A 98 9.32 4.59 4.11
C PHE A 98 10.03 3.41 3.43
N ALA A 99 10.27 2.31 4.15
CA ALA A 99 10.91 1.11 3.63
C ALA A 99 10.12 0.46 2.48
N PHE A 100 8.79 0.49 2.53
CA PHE A 100 7.93 0.02 1.43
C PHE A 100 7.93 0.99 0.23
N THR A 101 7.91 2.30 0.49
CA THR A 101 7.76 3.33 -0.55
C THR A 101 9.03 3.54 -1.36
N ILE A 102 10.21 3.52 -0.73
CA ILE A 102 11.48 3.84 -1.40
C ILE A 102 11.74 2.95 -2.64
N PRO A 103 11.62 1.61 -2.56
CA PRO A 103 11.82 0.75 -3.74
C PRO A 103 10.81 1.01 -4.86
N LEU A 104 9.62 1.50 -4.55
CA LEU A 104 8.56 1.79 -5.52
C LEU A 104 8.76 3.13 -6.26
N LEU A 105 9.68 3.99 -5.79
CA LEU A 105 9.83 5.35 -6.34
C LEU A 105 10.19 5.36 -7.82
N ASP A 106 11.02 4.43 -8.29
CA ASP A 106 11.39 4.37 -9.71
C ASP A 106 10.22 3.96 -10.59
N LEU A 107 9.37 3.04 -10.12
CA LEU A 107 8.13 2.66 -10.79
C LEU A 107 7.12 3.81 -10.82
N LEU A 108 6.97 4.55 -9.72
CA LEU A 108 6.13 5.75 -9.62
C LEU A 108 6.63 6.84 -10.58
N LYS A 109 7.94 7.12 -10.63
CA LYS A 109 8.55 8.08 -11.55
C LYS A 109 8.46 7.64 -13.01
N LYS A 110 8.56 6.34 -13.29
CA LYS A 110 8.33 5.79 -14.63
C LYS A 110 6.88 6.02 -15.03
N THR A 111 5.94 5.68 -14.15
CA THR A 111 4.50 5.86 -14.37
C THR A 111 4.19 7.33 -14.64
N SER A 112 4.74 8.27 -13.88
CA SER A 112 4.48 9.71 -14.01
C SER A 112 4.94 10.33 -15.34
N LYS A 113 5.69 9.60 -16.16
CA LYS A 113 6.08 10.04 -17.52
C LYS A 113 4.99 9.80 -18.55
N ASP A 114 4.03 8.93 -18.27
CA ASP A 114 2.85 8.72 -19.12
C ASP A 114 1.92 9.95 -18.97
N PRO A 115 1.59 10.67 -20.06
CA PRO A 115 0.70 11.84 -20.03
C PRO A 115 -0.70 11.55 -19.48
N GLU A 116 -1.18 10.30 -19.55
CA GLU A 116 -2.49 9.88 -19.03
C GLU A 116 -2.41 9.44 -17.55
N SER A 117 -1.23 9.52 -16.91
CA SER A 117 -1.06 9.15 -15.51
C SER A 117 -1.22 10.31 -14.53
N HIS A 118 -1.67 9.99 -13.33
CA HIS A 118 -1.78 10.94 -12.22
C HIS A 118 -1.19 10.33 -10.96
N VAL A 119 0.14 10.33 -10.88
CA VAL A 119 0.87 9.70 -9.79
C VAL A 119 0.70 10.45 -8.47
N ARG A 120 0.33 9.74 -7.40
CA ARG A 120 0.18 10.28 -6.04
C ARG A 120 0.70 9.32 -4.99
N ILE A 121 1.40 9.87 -3.99
CA ILE A 121 1.67 9.20 -2.71
C ILE A 121 0.84 9.90 -1.65
N VAL A 122 -0.01 9.16 -0.95
CA VAL A 122 -0.88 9.67 0.11
C VAL A 122 -0.46 9.03 1.42
N ASN A 123 0.08 9.84 2.33
CA ASN A 123 0.36 9.41 3.71
C ASN A 123 -0.84 9.80 4.58
N VAL A 124 -1.49 8.82 5.18
CA VAL A 124 -2.60 9.06 6.11
C VAL A 124 -2.00 9.33 7.50
N SER A 125 -2.35 10.47 8.09
CA SER A 125 -1.91 10.87 9.42
C SER A 125 -3.13 11.18 10.30
N SER A 126 -2.88 11.45 11.59
CA SER A 126 -3.88 11.84 12.58
C SER A 126 -3.20 12.71 13.64
N ILE A 127 -3.98 13.54 14.34
CA ILE A 127 -3.49 14.34 15.47
C ILE A 127 -2.79 13.47 16.53
N GLY A 128 -3.27 12.23 16.73
CA GLY A 128 -2.71 11.30 17.71
C GLY A 128 -1.54 10.45 17.20
N MET A 129 -1.08 10.68 15.97
CA MET A 129 0.03 9.95 15.36
C MET A 129 1.17 10.92 15.05
N VAL A 130 2.12 11.00 15.98
CA VAL A 130 3.43 11.63 15.83
C VAL A 130 4.49 10.71 16.39
#